data_AF-S2E5T5-F1
#
_entry.id   AF-S2E5T5-F1
#
_cell.length_a   1.000
_cell.length_b   1.000
_cell.length_c   1.000
_cell.angle_alpha   90.00
_cell.angle_beta   90.00
_cell.angle_gamma   90.00
#
_symmetry.space_group_name_H-M   'P 1'
#
loop_
_entity.id
_entity.type
_entity.pdbx_description
1 polymer ?
#
loop_
_entity_poly.entity_id
_entity_poly.type
_entity_poly.pdbx_seq_one_letter_code
_entity_poly.pdbx_strand_id
1 'polypeptide(L)'
;MYKNKFSFSMTNINKQTENVVSESDNLSEIIRILSKEVKQEEDNLYRVLLCGLSAFTAEPLHMRIFAPTSEGKTYLLEKVSNVFPLENILKLASASPTSFKYDNGKVMIEEEKEVFVPLDSKLKLFEEKLEKELKEETEKESKEEKTENATDKQKDKDRKQKIDVERKRLEREAVNLINLKNKWLIFLDDQNTALWDFFKPILSQDTKLIRHNTTNKQSGSNRLQKTIFKGKPSISYASAKDEAKTDITNEIDSRFQTISLRSNPQKYKESNELVTYQYGLPGQLYEELVVSKEEIEYAKSLVSSVIQSLKRYRKIDGPVFNPFLDEIHKQFPNNSGYRSRQLKRLLKTSNLFTLCNAINRPKWELKGTKYVVTDLSDVQHAVRLIIENTGIPSHKIQAYNEVIKPSILKHGKEMSVEGQNLVVQTVAQILEQYQEHRERTYSRQQLLETYLIPLVENGFLERTKDPTNKTRDIFWIPERYQQVDATTESTLIDTKTLDESCVRSCLEKYIIRRYEKEEYQFYNTNDEIISVEELCKQVTRIDIALVKNSFKN
;
A
#
# COMPACT_ATOMS: atom_id res chain seq x y z
N MET A 1 -45.71 -41.92 7.00
CA MET A 1 -44.91 -42.30 5.82
C MET A 1 -44.47 -41.00 5.17
N TYR A 2 -43.30 -40.43 5.44
CA TYR A 2 -41.95 -40.95 5.28
C TYR A 2 -41.06 -40.46 6.44
N LYS A 3 -40.63 -41.40 7.28
CA LYS A 3 -39.40 -41.31 8.08
C LYS A 3 -38.37 -42.17 7.35
N ASN A 4 -37.11 -41.72 7.28
CA ASN A 4 -35.88 -42.35 6.76
C ASN A 4 -35.34 -41.82 5.42
N LYS A 5 -34.02 -41.54 5.44
CA LYS A 5 -33.11 -40.87 4.47
C LYS A 5 -33.15 -39.34 4.64
N PHE A 6 -32.27 -38.69 5.41
CA PHE A 6 -30.81 -38.77 5.41
C PHE A 6 -30.26 -38.67 6.84
N SER A 7 -29.60 -39.74 7.31
CA SER A 7 -28.57 -39.62 8.33
C SER A 7 -27.24 -39.55 7.57
N PHE A 8 -26.58 -38.39 7.59
CA PHE A 8 -25.20 -38.31 7.13
C PHE A 8 -24.31 -38.47 8.36
N SER A 9 -23.62 -39.60 8.39
CA SER A 9 -22.70 -40.03 9.45
C SER A 9 -21.66 -38.95 9.75
N MET A 10 -21.57 -38.55 11.02
CA MET A 10 -20.56 -37.64 11.57
C MET A 10 -19.28 -38.37 11.99
N THR A 11 -18.97 -39.51 11.35
CA THR A 11 -17.81 -40.35 11.69
C THR A 11 -17.29 -41.04 10.43
N ASN A 12 -15.97 -40.94 10.19
CA ASN A 12 -15.16 -41.49 9.09
C ASN A 12 -14.81 -40.56 7.91
N ILE A 13 -14.12 -39.45 8.19
CA ILE A 13 -13.02 -38.95 7.31
C ILE A 13 -11.88 -38.45 8.20
N ASN A 14 -11.28 -39.38 8.95
CA ASN A 14 -10.02 -39.15 9.66
C ASN A 14 -9.25 -40.47 9.73
N LYS A 15 -8.40 -40.71 8.72
CA LYS A 15 -7.09 -41.36 8.81
C LYS A 15 -6.59 -41.70 7.40
N GLN A 16 -5.32 -41.34 7.14
CA GLN A 16 -4.54 -41.47 5.89
C GLN A 16 -4.88 -40.34 4.89
N THR A 17 -4.21 -39.20 4.87
CA THR A 17 -2.75 -38.98 4.84
C THR A 17 -2.30 -37.86 5.78
N GLU A 18 -1.12 -38.05 6.33
CA GLU A 18 -0.49 -37.34 7.44
C GLU A 18 -0.10 -35.87 7.11
N ASN A 19 -0.21 -35.01 8.12
CA ASN A 19 0.48 -33.72 8.28
C ASN A 19 0.54 -32.80 7.05
N VAL A 20 -0.58 -32.17 6.72
CA VAL A 20 -0.57 -30.84 6.11
C VAL A 20 -1.30 -29.92 7.08
N VAL A 21 -0.57 -29.40 8.07
CA VAL A 21 -0.97 -28.14 8.70
C VAL A 21 -0.86 -27.11 7.56
N SER A 22 -1.98 -26.72 6.96
CA SER A 22 -1.98 -25.52 6.14
C SER A 22 -1.78 -24.36 7.11
N GLU A 23 -0.53 -23.97 7.36
CA GLU A 23 -0.19 -22.74 8.08
C GLU A 23 -0.64 -21.55 7.22
N SER A 24 -1.94 -21.28 7.16
CA SER A 24 -2.47 -20.09 6.52
C SER A 24 -1.96 -18.87 7.29
N ASP A 25 -1.22 -17.99 6.63
CA ASP A 25 -0.77 -16.75 7.26
C ASP A 25 -1.96 -15.84 7.60
N ASN A 26 -1.73 -14.91 8.54
CA ASN A 26 -2.80 -14.04 9.06
C ASN A 26 -3.50 -13.26 7.92
N LEU A 27 -2.76 -12.85 6.90
CA LEU A 27 -3.31 -12.12 5.77
C LEU A 27 -4.27 -13.00 4.96
N SER A 28 -3.86 -14.22 4.63
CA SER A 28 -4.66 -15.18 3.88
C SER A 28 -5.97 -15.49 4.58
N GLU A 29 -5.95 -15.62 5.90
CA GLU A 29 -7.14 -15.88 6.70
C GLU A 29 -8.09 -14.66 6.75
N ILE A 30 -7.55 -13.44 6.89
CA ILE A 30 -8.35 -12.20 6.78
C ILE A 30 -9.01 -12.12 5.40
N ILE A 31 -8.25 -12.39 4.32
CA ILE A 31 -8.76 -12.35 2.95
C ILE A 31 -9.82 -13.41 2.72
N ARG A 32 -9.65 -14.63 3.25
CA ARG A 32 -10.63 -15.72 3.18
C ARG A 32 -11.97 -15.33 3.81
N ILE A 33 -11.94 -14.60 4.94
CA ILE A 33 -13.15 -14.13 5.62
C ILE A 33 -13.79 -12.99 4.82
N LEU A 34 -13.00 -12.01 4.38
CA LEU A 34 -13.51 -10.86 3.61
C LEU A 34 -14.07 -11.27 2.24
N SER A 35 -13.50 -12.28 1.59
CA SER A 35 -13.99 -12.77 0.28
C SER A 35 -15.35 -13.46 0.35
N LYS A 36 -15.83 -13.80 1.56
CA LYS A 36 -17.20 -14.26 1.74
C LYS A 36 -18.22 -13.15 1.46
N GLU A 37 -17.85 -11.89 1.63
CA GLU A 37 -18.70 -10.74 1.33
C GLU A 37 -18.23 -9.94 0.10
N VAL A 38 -16.95 -9.98 -0.25
CA VAL A 38 -16.41 -9.31 -1.44
C VAL A 38 -16.00 -10.35 -2.48
N LYS A 39 -16.92 -10.64 -3.40
CA LYS A 39 -16.79 -11.73 -4.38
C LYS A 39 -15.85 -11.39 -5.53
N GLN A 40 -15.01 -12.34 -5.93
CA GLN A 40 -14.14 -12.27 -7.11
C GLN A 40 -13.13 -11.11 -7.10
N GLU A 41 -12.72 -10.64 -5.92
CA GLU A 41 -11.85 -9.47 -5.75
C GLU A 41 -10.67 -9.75 -4.81
N GLU A 42 -10.20 -11.00 -4.70
CA GLU A 42 -9.18 -11.43 -3.73
C GLU A 42 -7.88 -10.62 -3.85
N ASP A 43 -7.37 -10.39 -5.06
CA ASP A 43 -6.17 -9.58 -5.27
C ASP A 43 -6.40 -8.12 -4.83
N ASN A 44 -7.59 -7.58 -5.07
CA ASN A 44 -7.95 -6.22 -4.69
C ASN A 44 -8.17 -6.10 -3.17
N LEU A 45 -8.71 -7.14 -2.52
CA LEU A 45 -8.77 -7.24 -1.07
C LEU A 45 -7.36 -7.19 -0.46
N TYR A 46 -6.40 -7.95 -1.01
CA TYR A 46 -5.01 -7.90 -0.56
C TYR A 46 -4.42 -6.50 -0.71
N ARG A 47 -4.56 -5.89 -1.89
CA ARG A 47 -4.03 -4.55 -2.15
C ARG A 47 -4.61 -3.54 -1.14
N VAL A 48 -5.93 -3.55 -0.92
CA VAL A 48 -6.60 -2.59 0.00
C VAL A 48 -6.20 -2.84 1.45
N LEU A 49 -6.14 -4.10 1.88
CA LEU A 49 -5.71 -4.49 3.23
C LEU A 49 -4.27 -4.04 3.50
N LEU A 50 -3.36 -4.31 2.57
CA LEU A 50 -1.96 -3.86 2.65
C LEU A 50 -1.85 -2.34 2.66
N CYS A 51 -2.65 -1.63 1.86
CA CYS A 51 -2.70 -0.17 1.92
C CYS A 51 -3.06 0.30 3.34
N GLY A 52 -4.11 -0.23 3.96
CA GLY A 52 -4.47 0.11 5.34
C GLY A 52 -3.39 -0.24 6.37
N LEU A 53 -2.83 -1.46 6.29
CA LEU A 53 -1.76 -1.93 7.18
C LEU A 53 -0.45 -1.11 7.05
N SER A 54 -0.16 -0.59 5.86
CA SER A 54 1.04 0.21 5.63
C SER A 54 1.08 1.50 6.47
N ALA A 55 -0.07 2.01 6.95
CA ALA A 55 -0.17 3.17 7.85
C ALA A 55 0.63 3.00 9.16
N PHE A 56 0.91 1.76 9.54
CA PHE A 56 1.62 1.39 10.75
C PHE A 56 3.13 1.16 10.54
N THR A 57 3.62 1.38 9.32
CA THR A 57 5.04 1.27 8.95
C THR A 57 5.72 2.63 8.85
N ALA A 58 7.01 2.64 8.50
CA ALA A 58 7.74 3.88 8.18
C ALA A 58 7.43 4.42 6.77
N GLU A 59 6.92 3.56 5.89
CA GLU A 59 6.72 3.81 4.46
C GLU A 59 5.27 3.46 4.04
N PRO A 60 4.28 4.30 4.39
CA PRO A 60 2.90 4.02 4.01
C PRO A 60 2.73 4.01 2.49
N LEU A 61 1.78 3.19 2.04
CA LEU A 61 1.33 3.08 0.67
C LEU A 61 0.11 3.99 0.45
N HIS A 62 -0.13 4.34 -0.80
CA HIS A 62 -1.29 5.11 -1.21
C HIS A 62 -1.96 4.41 -2.39
N MET A 63 -3.29 4.39 -2.40
CA MET A 63 -4.08 3.67 -3.41
C MET A 63 -5.23 4.49 -3.99
N ARG A 64 -5.45 4.34 -5.30
CA ARG A 64 -6.64 4.80 -6.00
C ARG A 64 -7.41 3.61 -6.55
N ILE A 65 -8.71 3.54 -6.29
CA ILE A 65 -9.61 2.59 -6.95
C ILE A 65 -10.26 3.32 -8.13
N PHE A 66 -9.92 2.90 -9.33
CA PHE A 66 -10.40 3.49 -10.58
C PHE A 66 -11.23 2.47 -11.36
N ALA A 67 -12.54 2.64 -11.30
CA ALA A 67 -13.53 1.78 -11.97
C ALA A 67 -14.78 2.59 -12.34
N PRO A 68 -15.61 2.12 -13.31
CA PRO A 68 -16.93 2.69 -13.58
C PRO A 68 -17.79 2.84 -12.32
N THR A 69 -18.81 3.70 -12.38
CA THR A 69 -19.80 3.81 -11.31
C THR A 69 -20.48 2.46 -11.05
N SER A 70 -20.93 2.22 -9.82
CA SER A 70 -21.64 0.99 -9.42
C SER A 70 -20.85 -0.33 -9.43
N GLU A 71 -19.52 -0.31 -9.61
CA GLU A 71 -18.68 -1.53 -9.60
C GLU A 71 -18.30 -2.06 -8.20
N GLY A 72 -18.77 -1.41 -7.13
CA GLY A 72 -18.48 -1.81 -5.75
C GLY A 72 -17.21 -1.18 -5.12
N LYS A 73 -16.74 -0.04 -5.64
CA LYS A 73 -15.52 0.66 -5.13
C LYS A 73 -15.59 0.97 -3.63
N THR A 74 -16.65 1.66 -3.23
CA THR A 74 -16.92 2.06 -1.85
C THR A 74 -17.12 0.85 -0.97
N TYR A 75 -17.85 -0.16 -1.46
CA TYR A 75 -18.12 -1.41 -0.74
C TYR A 75 -16.82 -2.16 -0.39
N LEU A 76 -15.88 -2.27 -1.32
CA LEU A 76 -14.57 -2.90 -1.07
C LEU A 76 -13.80 -2.17 0.05
N LEU A 77 -13.71 -0.83 -0.02
CA LEU A 77 -13.04 -0.02 1.02
C LEU A 77 -13.74 -0.16 2.37
N GLU A 78 -15.07 -0.14 2.37
CA GLU A 78 -15.87 -0.29 3.58
C GLU A 78 -15.66 -1.64 4.25
N LYS A 79 -15.78 -2.74 3.51
CA LYS A 79 -15.61 -4.09 4.07
C LYS A 79 -14.21 -4.30 4.66
N VAL A 80 -13.16 -3.88 3.95
CA VAL A 80 -11.79 -3.99 4.48
C VAL A 80 -11.58 -3.07 5.68
N SER A 81 -12.09 -1.83 5.64
CA SER A 81 -11.94 -0.91 6.77
C SER A 81 -12.66 -1.37 8.04
N ASN A 82 -13.76 -2.13 7.93
CA ASN A 82 -14.53 -2.59 9.09
C ASN A 82 -13.78 -3.59 9.99
N VAL A 83 -12.71 -4.21 9.50
CA VAL A 83 -11.84 -5.09 10.32
C VAL A 83 -10.68 -4.35 11.00
N PHE A 84 -10.52 -3.04 10.77
CA PHE A 84 -9.52 -2.22 11.44
C PHE A 84 -10.09 -1.55 12.71
N PRO A 85 -9.24 -1.23 13.71
CA PRO A 85 -9.66 -0.42 14.85
C PRO A 85 -10.14 0.97 14.40
N LEU A 86 -11.31 1.40 14.88
CA LEU A 86 -11.95 2.65 14.46
C LEU A 86 -11.05 3.87 14.70
N GLU A 87 -10.25 3.86 15.76
CA GLU A 87 -9.29 4.93 16.05
C GLU A 87 -8.13 5.01 15.06
N ASN A 88 -7.99 4.07 14.12
CA ASN A 88 -6.98 4.10 13.05
C ASN A 88 -7.56 4.52 11.70
N ILE A 89 -8.86 4.74 11.60
CA ILE A 89 -9.54 5.04 10.33
C ILE A 89 -10.07 6.47 10.37
N LEU A 90 -9.91 7.18 9.25
CA LEU A 90 -10.57 8.46 9.01
C LEU A 90 -11.28 8.40 7.64
N LYS A 91 -12.60 8.15 7.66
CA LYS A 91 -13.45 8.13 6.46
C LYS A 91 -13.95 9.55 6.17
N LEU A 92 -13.83 9.97 4.92
CA LEU A 92 -14.24 11.29 4.45
C LEU A 92 -15.06 11.11 3.16
N ALA A 93 -16.30 11.61 3.15
CA ALA A 93 -17.12 11.63 1.94
C ALA A 93 -16.68 12.79 1.03
N SER A 94 -16.71 14.01 1.58
CA SER A 94 -16.08 15.19 1.00
C SER A 94 -15.54 16.08 2.11
N ALA A 95 -14.45 16.80 1.85
CA ALA A 95 -13.92 17.80 2.78
C ALA A 95 -13.29 18.96 2.03
N SER A 96 -13.47 20.17 2.56
CA SER A 96 -12.60 21.29 2.20
C SER A 96 -11.33 21.24 3.06
N PRO A 97 -10.20 21.81 2.60
CA PRO A 97 -8.99 21.92 3.43
C PRO A 97 -9.25 22.59 4.79
N THR A 98 -10.21 23.53 4.84
CA THR A 98 -10.58 24.21 6.07
C THR A 98 -11.39 23.31 7.00
N SER A 99 -12.44 22.63 6.53
CA SER A 99 -13.20 21.66 7.35
C SER A 99 -12.29 20.58 7.89
N PHE A 100 -11.44 19.99 7.05
CA PHE A 100 -10.49 18.96 7.48
C PHE A 100 -9.60 19.44 8.64
N LYS A 101 -9.13 20.69 8.59
CA LYS A 101 -8.31 21.30 9.65
C LYS A 101 -9.09 21.52 10.95
N TYR A 102 -10.34 21.94 10.88
CA TYR A 102 -11.17 22.19 12.06
C TYR A 102 -11.62 20.89 12.72
N ASP A 103 -12.03 19.90 11.93
CA ASP A 103 -12.61 18.65 12.46
C ASP A 103 -11.55 17.73 13.10
N ASN A 104 -10.31 17.80 12.63
CA ASN A 104 -9.23 16.90 13.07
C ASN A 104 -8.12 17.61 13.86
N GLY A 105 -8.23 18.93 14.00
CA GLY A 105 -7.23 19.77 14.62
C GLY A 105 -7.39 19.89 16.12
N LYS A 106 -6.28 19.82 16.86
CA LYS A 106 -6.24 20.16 18.29
C LYS A 106 -5.37 21.38 18.49
N VAL A 107 -5.83 22.33 19.30
CA VAL A 107 -5.07 23.53 19.64
C VAL A 107 -4.00 23.17 20.67
N MET A 108 -2.74 23.23 20.25
CA MET A 108 -1.59 22.79 21.03
C MET A 108 -0.51 23.87 21.07
N ILE A 109 0.39 23.79 22.05
CA ILE A 109 1.61 24.58 22.15
C ILE A 109 2.79 23.63 21.91
N GLU A 110 3.71 24.03 21.04
CA GLU A 110 4.99 23.35 20.84
C GLU A 110 5.98 23.90 21.86
N GLU A 111 6.39 23.10 22.85
CA GLU A 111 7.34 23.54 23.88
C GLU A 111 8.77 23.24 23.47
N GLU A 112 8.98 22.01 23.01
CA GLU A 112 10.22 21.53 22.44
C GLU A 112 9.95 20.95 21.05
N LYS A 113 11.01 20.71 20.29
CA LYS A 113 10.89 20.13 18.95
C LYS A 113 10.12 18.80 19.01
N GLU A 114 8.97 18.75 18.34
CA GLU A 114 8.05 17.59 18.28
C GLU A 114 7.24 17.26 19.57
N VAL A 115 7.39 18.07 20.63
CA VAL A 115 6.66 17.94 21.91
C VAL A 115 5.52 18.96 21.96
N PHE A 116 4.28 18.46 22.02
CA PHE A 116 3.08 19.28 21.96
C PHE A 116 2.21 19.08 23.20
N VAL A 117 1.80 20.18 23.84
CA VAL A 117 0.94 20.18 25.03
C VAL A 117 -0.37 20.91 24.71
N PRO A 118 -1.54 20.44 25.17
CA PRO A 118 -2.80 21.16 24.95
C PRO A 118 -2.76 22.57 25.53
N LEU A 119 -3.28 23.55 24.79
CA LEU A 119 -3.33 24.96 25.22
C LEU A 119 -4.02 25.10 26.59
N ASP A 120 -5.16 24.46 26.76
CA ASP A 120 -5.94 24.52 28.01
C ASP A 120 -5.17 23.96 29.21
N SER A 121 -4.38 22.89 29.01
CA SER A 121 -3.52 22.33 30.06
C SER A 121 -2.44 23.32 30.48
N LYS A 122 -1.85 24.03 29.52
CA LYS A 122 -0.82 25.05 29.79
C LYS A 122 -1.39 26.28 30.48
N LEU A 123 -2.59 26.70 30.09
CA LEU A 123 -3.32 27.79 30.75
C LEU A 123 -3.63 27.44 32.21
N LYS A 124 -4.12 26.24 32.48
CA LYS A 124 -4.38 25.77 33.86
C LYS A 124 -3.12 25.76 34.72
N LEU A 125 -2.01 25.21 34.20
CA LEU A 125 -0.73 25.19 34.93
C LEU A 125 -0.22 26.62 35.24
N PHE A 126 -0.47 27.58 34.35
CA PHE A 126 -0.10 28.97 34.59
C PHE A 126 -1.02 29.62 35.64
N GLU A 127 -2.33 29.40 35.55
CA GLU A 127 -3.31 29.86 36.54
C GLU A 127 -2.97 29.33 37.94
N GLU A 128 -2.64 28.04 38.07
CA GLU A 128 -2.22 27.41 39.32
C GLU A 128 -0.91 27.98 39.89
N LYS A 129 0.08 28.29 39.03
CA LYS A 129 1.34 28.93 39.46
C LYS A 129 1.09 30.34 40.01
N LEU A 130 0.28 31.12 39.31
CA LEU A 130 -0.10 32.47 39.75
C LEU A 130 -0.85 32.45 41.09
N GLU A 131 -1.73 31.48 41.30
CA GLU A 131 -2.42 31.31 42.59
C GLU A 131 -1.47 30.97 43.73
N LYS A 132 -0.41 30.19 43.48
CA LYS A 132 0.62 29.89 44.49
C LYS A 132 1.46 31.12 44.83
N GLU A 133 1.95 31.84 43.82
CA GLU A 133 2.74 33.07 44.01
C GLU A 133 1.97 34.12 44.83
N LEU A 134 0.68 34.29 44.54
CA LEU A 134 -0.19 35.21 45.29
C LEU A 134 -0.41 34.78 46.73
N LYS A 135 -0.58 33.48 47.00
CA LYS A 135 -0.71 32.95 48.37
C LYS A 135 0.56 33.21 49.18
N GLU A 136 1.72 32.95 48.59
CA GLU A 136 3.02 33.22 49.22
C GLU A 136 3.25 34.72 49.48
N GLU A 137 2.79 35.60 48.59
CA GLU A 137 2.82 37.06 48.81
C GLU A 137 1.90 37.48 49.95
N THR A 138 0.68 36.94 50.05
CA THR A 138 -0.24 37.23 51.17
C THR A 138 0.24 36.67 52.52
N GLU A 139 0.95 35.53 52.53
CA GLU A 139 1.56 34.97 53.74
C GLU A 139 2.79 35.77 54.21
N LYS A 140 3.48 36.46 53.30
CA LYS A 140 4.58 37.37 53.63
C LYS A 140 4.05 38.72 54.12
N GLU A 141 3.02 39.27 53.50
CA GLU A 141 2.39 40.53 53.90
C GLU A 141 1.65 40.42 55.25
N SER A 142 1.10 39.26 55.62
CA SER A 142 0.46 39.06 56.93
C SER A 142 1.42 39.13 58.13
N LYS A 143 2.74 39.27 57.90
CA LYS A 143 3.75 39.57 58.93
C LYS A 143 4.10 41.05 59.07
N GLU A 144 3.65 41.93 58.17
CA GLU A 144 3.86 43.38 58.21
C GLU A 144 2.50 44.11 58.15
N GLU A 145 2.21 44.86 59.23
CA GLU A 145 0.98 45.59 59.60
C GLU A 145 -0.23 45.73 58.64
N LYS A 146 -1.40 45.48 59.23
CA LYS A 146 -2.75 45.58 58.67
C LYS A 146 -3.12 46.99 58.19
N THR A 147 -3.53 47.10 56.93
CA THR A 147 -4.63 47.99 56.50
C THR A 147 -5.50 47.28 55.46
N GLU A 148 -6.74 46.97 55.83
CA GLU A 148 -7.72 46.25 55.00
C GLU A 148 -8.56 47.19 54.11
N ASN A 149 -8.96 46.64 52.95
CA ASN A 149 -10.16 46.95 52.16
C ASN A 149 -10.07 47.71 50.82
N ALA A 150 -8.87 48.01 50.29
CA ALA A 150 -8.72 48.46 48.89
C ALA A 150 -7.83 47.55 48.02
N THR A 151 -7.01 46.71 48.65
CA THR A 151 -5.94 45.91 48.03
C THR A 151 -6.42 44.66 47.30
N ASP A 152 -7.45 43.96 47.80
CA ASP A 152 -7.90 42.69 47.20
C ASP A 152 -8.52 42.86 45.81
N LYS A 153 -9.35 43.90 45.60
CA LYS A 153 -9.94 44.17 44.27
C LYS A 153 -8.89 44.55 43.22
N GLN A 154 -7.85 45.26 43.64
CA GLN A 154 -6.76 45.66 42.75
C GLN A 154 -5.87 44.45 42.42
N LYS A 155 -5.52 43.61 43.41
CA LYS A 155 -4.80 42.36 43.20
C LYS A 155 -5.55 41.38 42.29
N ASP A 156 -6.87 41.29 42.43
CA ASP A 156 -7.70 40.45 41.56
C ASP A 156 -7.78 40.98 40.12
N LYS A 157 -7.76 42.30 39.94
CA LYS A 157 -7.73 42.95 38.62
C LYS A 157 -6.38 42.73 37.93
N ASP A 158 -5.29 42.88 38.67
CA ASP A 158 -3.92 42.66 38.18
C ASP A 158 -3.70 41.18 37.83
N ARG A 159 -4.25 40.25 38.64
CA ARG A 159 -4.27 38.80 38.35
C ARG A 159 -4.98 38.51 37.03
N LYS A 160 -6.21 39.01 36.86
CA LYS A 160 -6.97 38.84 35.61
C LYS A 160 -6.24 39.41 34.40
N GLN A 161 -5.56 40.54 34.57
CA GLN A 161 -4.79 41.16 33.50
C GLN A 161 -3.55 40.34 33.12
N LYS A 162 -2.80 39.81 34.10
CA LYS A 162 -1.67 38.90 33.84
C LYS A 162 -2.11 37.63 33.11
N ILE A 163 -3.23 37.02 33.53
CA ILE A 163 -3.82 35.84 32.87
C ILE A 163 -4.25 36.17 31.45
N ASP A 164 -4.90 37.31 31.20
CA ASP A 164 -5.34 37.72 29.85
C ASP A 164 -4.14 37.98 28.91
N VAL A 165 -3.07 38.61 29.41
CA VAL A 165 -1.85 38.84 28.63
C VAL A 165 -1.19 37.52 28.25
N GLU A 166 -1.01 36.60 29.22
CA GLU A 166 -0.38 35.31 28.93
C GLU A 166 -1.27 34.43 28.06
N ARG A 167 -2.60 34.46 28.25
CA ARG A 167 -3.56 33.79 27.35
C ARG A 167 -3.40 34.27 25.92
N LYS A 168 -3.39 35.59 25.69
CA LYS A 168 -3.19 36.16 24.35
C LYS A 168 -1.83 35.79 23.76
N ARG A 169 -0.78 35.69 24.56
CA ARG A 169 0.53 35.21 24.12
C ARG A 169 0.46 33.75 23.69
N LEU A 170 -0.05 32.86 24.55
CA LEU A 170 -0.18 31.43 24.25
C LEU A 170 -1.08 31.19 23.04
N GLU A 171 -2.18 31.93 22.88
CA GLU A 171 -3.04 31.85 21.69
C GLU A 171 -2.35 32.29 20.37
N ARG A 172 -1.28 33.10 20.42
CA ARG A 172 -0.47 33.47 19.25
C ARG A 172 0.60 32.42 18.92
N GLU A 173 1.10 31.75 19.95
CA GLU A 173 2.05 30.65 19.84
C GLU A 173 1.36 29.34 19.44
N ALA A 174 0.07 29.19 19.78
CA ALA A 174 -0.72 28.00 19.53
C ALA A 174 -0.74 27.59 18.05
N VAL A 175 -0.69 26.28 17.86
CA VAL A 175 -0.74 25.61 16.56
C VAL A 175 -1.92 24.66 16.53
N ASN A 176 -2.52 24.53 15.36
CA ASN A 176 -3.52 23.51 15.10
C ASN A 176 -2.81 22.20 14.71
N LEU A 177 -2.68 21.26 15.64
CA LEU A 177 -2.00 19.98 15.43
C LEU A 177 -2.99 18.93 14.92
N ILE A 178 -2.69 18.35 13.76
CA ILE A 178 -3.45 17.25 13.15
C ILE A 178 -2.56 16.00 13.17
N ASN A 179 -2.97 15.00 13.95
CA ASN A 179 -2.19 13.78 14.12
C ASN A 179 -2.66 12.69 13.15
N LEU A 180 -1.84 12.43 12.13
CA LEU A 180 -2.07 11.44 11.07
C LEU A 180 -1.22 10.17 11.28
N LYS A 181 -0.51 10.05 12.41
CA LYS A 181 0.26 8.84 12.73
C LYS A 181 -0.68 7.66 12.91
N ASN A 182 -0.37 6.55 12.24
CA ASN A 182 -1.17 5.31 12.29
C ASN A 182 -2.61 5.49 11.81
N LYS A 183 -2.83 6.44 10.88
CA LYS A 183 -4.13 6.69 10.30
C LYS A 183 -4.18 6.20 8.86
N TRP A 184 -5.26 5.49 8.53
CA TRP A 184 -5.66 5.21 7.17
C TRP A 184 -6.82 6.15 6.81
N LEU A 185 -6.54 7.07 5.88
CA LEU A 185 -7.52 8.02 5.36
C LEU A 185 -8.21 7.39 4.15
N ILE A 186 -9.54 7.38 4.18
CA ILE A 186 -10.37 6.78 3.13
C ILE A 186 -11.30 7.86 2.59
N PHE A 187 -11.11 8.23 1.32
CA PHE A 187 -12.02 9.10 0.60
C PHE A 187 -12.97 8.25 -0.23
N LEU A 188 -14.27 8.30 0.09
CA LEU A 188 -15.27 7.44 -0.56
C LEU A 188 -15.67 7.93 -1.96
N ASP A 189 -15.41 9.19 -2.27
CA ASP A 189 -15.66 9.84 -3.56
C ASP A 189 -14.45 10.67 -4.01
N ASP A 190 -14.51 11.15 -5.26
CA ASP A 190 -13.53 12.08 -5.80
C ASP A 190 -13.53 13.41 -5.03
N GLN A 191 -12.33 13.87 -4.69
CA GLN A 191 -12.13 15.09 -3.89
C GLN A 191 -11.78 16.28 -4.77
N ASN A 192 -12.08 17.49 -4.28
CA ASN A 192 -11.72 18.70 -5.00
C ASN A 192 -10.18 18.87 -5.10
N THR A 193 -9.74 19.59 -6.14
CA THR A 193 -8.31 19.83 -6.40
C THR A 193 -7.61 20.53 -5.25
N ALA A 194 -8.29 21.46 -4.56
CA ALA A 194 -7.74 22.20 -3.43
C ALA A 194 -7.37 21.29 -2.23
N LEU A 195 -8.14 20.22 -1.99
CA LEU A 195 -7.83 19.23 -0.96
C LEU A 195 -6.61 18.41 -1.35
N TRP A 196 -6.50 18.02 -2.62
CA TRP A 196 -5.31 17.32 -3.09
C TRP A 196 -4.04 18.16 -3.04
N ASP A 197 -4.10 19.43 -3.44
CA ASP A 197 -2.98 20.36 -3.30
C ASP A 197 -2.53 20.51 -1.85
N PHE A 198 -3.50 20.49 -0.93
CA PHE A 198 -3.25 20.47 0.51
C PHE A 198 -2.58 19.17 0.99
N PHE A 199 -2.90 18.02 0.41
CA PHE A 199 -2.28 16.72 0.74
C PHE A 199 -0.95 16.44 0.02
N LYS A 200 -0.58 17.16 -1.05
CA LYS A 200 0.69 16.95 -1.78
C LYS A 200 1.93 16.85 -0.87
N PRO A 201 2.14 17.75 0.12
CA PRO A 201 3.28 17.64 1.04
C PRO A 201 3.21 16.40 1.94
N ILE A 202 2.01 15.92 2.28
CA ILE A 202 1.81 14.72 3.11
C ILE A 202 2.15 13.45 2.31
N LEU A 203 1.80 13.44 1.03
CA LEU A 203 2.07 12.35 0.09
C LEU A 203 3.55 12.25 -0.31
N SER A 204 4.35 13.32 -0.19
CA SER A 204 5.79 13.26 -0.50
C SER A 204 6.61 12.53 0.57
N GLN A 205 6.07 12.40 1.80
CA GLN A 205 6.65 11.63 2.89
C GLN A 205 8.06 12.08 3.33
N ASP A 206 8.45 13.34 3.11
CA ASP A 206 9.84 13.78 3.36
C ASP A 206 10.13 14.07 4.85
N THR A 207 9.13 14.52 5.61
CA THR A 207 9.33 14.96 7.01
C THR A 207 8.31 14.34 7.98
N LYS A 208 8.69 14.22 9.25
CA LYS A 208 7.79 13.73 10.33
C LYS A 208 6.73 14.76 10.71
N LEU A 209 7.07 16.04 10.60
CA LEU A 209 6.20 17.18 10.81
C LEU A 209 6.15 18.03 9.55
N ILE A 210 4.93 18.35 9.11
CA ILE A 210 4.69 19.26 7.99
C ILE A 210 4.01 20.50 8.56
N ARG A 211 4.65 21.66 8.42
CA ARG A 211 4.11 22.94 8.87
C ARG A 211 3.40 23.64 7.71
N HIS A 212 2.16 24.05 7.94
CA HIS A 212 1.33 24.74 6.96
C HIS A 212 0.78 26.02 7.58
N ASN A 213 1.20 27.16 7.06
CA ASN A 213 0.76 28.47 7.52
C ASN A 213 -0.28 29.03 6.55
N THR A 214 -1.43 29.45 7.07
CA THR A 214 -2.52 30.04 6.28
C THR A 214 -2.96 31.33 6.92
N THR A 215 -3.23 32.37 6.14
CA THR A 215 -3.83 33.62 6.64
C THR A 215 -5.33 33.60 6.46
N ASN A 216 -6.08 33.79 7.55
CA ASN A 216 -7.54 33.89 7.54
C ASN A 216 -7.97 35.28 8.05
N LYS A 217 -9.03 35.84 7.47
CA LYS A 217 -9.68 37.04 7.99
C LYS A 217 -10.61 36.65 9.14
N GLN A 218 -10.31 37.09 10.35
CA GLN A 218 -11.21 37.02 11.50
C GLN A 218 -11.44 38.43 12.03
N SER A 219 -12.71 38.85 12.11
CA SER A 219 -13.12 40.15 12.63
C SER A 219 -12.37 41.35 12.02
N GLY A 220 -12.20 41.35 10.69
CA GLY A 220 -11.55 42.44 9.95
C GLY A 220 -10.02 42.45 9.97
N SER A 221 -9.38 41.57 10.76
CA SER A 221 -7.92 41.45 10.82
C SER A 221 -7.43 40.14 10.20
N ASN A 222 -6.26 40.18 9.54
CA ASN A 222 -5.60 38.97 9.04
C ASN A 222 -4.92 38.27 10.21
N ARG A 223 -5.41 37.09 10.59
CA ARG A 223 -4.78 36.23 11.60
C ARG A 223 -4.08 35.06 10.90
N LEU A 224 -2.82 34.83 11.27
CA LEU A 224 -2.07 33.67 10.83
C LEU A 224 -2.55 32.43 11.61
N GLN A 225 -3.04 31.44 10.88
CA GLN A 225 -3.37 30.11 11.39
C GLN A 225 -2.23 29.14 11.05
N LYS A 226 -1.51 28.72 12.08
CA LYS A 226 -0.44 27.72 11.99
C LYS A 226 -1.04 26.33 12.13
N THR A 227 -0.88 25.47 11.14
CA THR A 227 -1.30 24.06 11.19
C THR A 227 -0.07 23.16 11.10
N ILE A 228 -0.02 22.10 11.91
CA ILE A 228 1.06 21.11 11.87
C ILE A 228 0.46 19.73 11.68
N PHE A 229 0.91 19.01 10.64
CA PHE A 229 0.61 17.60 10.44
C PHE A 229 1.70 16.76 11.08
N LYS A 230 1.31 15.81 11.93
CA LYS A 230 2.23 14.88 12.58
C LYS A 230 2.02 13.47 12.05
N GLY A 231 3.09 12.87 11.54
CA GLY A 231 3.10 11.51 11.02
C GLY A 231 2.70 11.41 9.55
N LYS A 232 2.87 10.20 9.01
CA LYS A 232 2.59 9.85 7.61
C LYS A 232 1.42 8.85 7.58
N PRO A 233 0.25 9.22 7.04
CA PRO A 233 -0.88 8.30 6.91
C PRO A 233 -0.74 7.40 5.69
N SER A 234 -1.53 6.33 5.66
CA SER A 234 -1.93 5.69 4.40
C SER A 234 -3.17 6.38 3.84
N ILE A 235 -3.30 6.44 2.52
CA ILE A 235 -4.42 7.13 1.85
C ILE A 235 -5.00 6.24 0.76
N SER A 236 -6.31 5.99 0.83
CA SER A 236 -7.08 5.35 -0.23
C SER A 236 -8.18 6.28 -0.71
N TYR A 237 -8.43 6.32 -2.02
CA TYR A 237 -9.63 6.97 -2.55
C TYR A 237 -10.26 6.20 -3.70
N ALA A 238 -11.58 6.34 -3.83
CA ALA A 238 -12.33 5.84 -4.97
C ALA A 238 -12.60 6.98 -5.97
N SER A 239 -12.39 6.69 -7.25
CA SER A 239 -12.65 7.60 -8.36
C SER A 239 -13.46 6.89 -9.45
N ALA A 240 -14.42 7.60 -10.03
CA ALA A 240 -15.25 7.07 -11.12
C ALA A 240 -14.62 7.37 -12.48
N LYS A 241 -14.37 6.32 -13.27
CA LYS A 241 -13.77 6.45 -14.61
C LYS A 241 -14.56 7.37 -15.54
N ASP A 242 -15.88 7.36 -15.41
CA ASP A 242 -16.80 8.09 -16.29
C ASP A 242 -17.00 9.56 -15.88
N GLU A 243 -16.58 9.93 -14.65
CA GLU A 243 -16.71 11.28 -14.10
C GLU A 243 -15.39 12.06 -14.08
N ALA A 244 -14.28 11.40 -14.40
CA ALA A 244 -12.94 11.98 -14.47
C ALA A 244 -12.79 12.97 -15.64
N LYS A 245 -13.48 14.11 -15.56
CA LYS A 245 -13.35 15.24 -16.51
C LYS A 245 -12.10 16.08 -16.27
N THR A 246 -11.49 15.93 -15.11
CA THR A 246 -10.23 16.58 -14.74
C THR A 246 -9.30 15.48 -14.28
N ASP A 247 -8.34 15.10 -15.12
CA ASP A 247 -7.18 14.35 -14.65
C ASP A 247 -6.59 15.14 -13.49
N ILE A 248 -6.78 14.61 -12.28
CA ILE A 248 -6.00 15.02 -11.13
C ILE A 248 -4.55 14.99 -11.61
N THR A 249 -3.86 16.14 -11.58
CA THR A 249 -2.55 16.36 -12.22
C THR A 249 -1.69 15.10 -12.17
N ASN A 250 -1.14 14.64 -13.32
CA ASN A 250 -0.27 13.44 -13.49
C ASN A 250 0.70 13.16 -12.31
N GLU A 251 1.11 14.22 -11.63
CA GLU A 251 1.93 14.20 -10.42
C GLU A 251 1.30 13.49 -9.20
N ILE A 252 0.01 13.69 -8.90
CA ILE A 252 -0.67 13.03 -7.77
C ILE A 252 -0.86 11.56 -8.10
N ASP A 253 -1.37 11.25 -9.29
CA ASP A 253 -1.57 9.88 -9.75
C ASP A 253 -0.30 9.02 -9.66
N SER A 254 0.86 9.62 -9.93
CA SER A 254 2.15 8.92 -9.79
C SER A 254 2.47 8.46 -8.35
N ARG A 255 1.86 9.10 -7.33
CA ARG A 255 2.02 8.79 -5.91
C ARG A 255 1.06 7.71 -5.42
N PHE A 256 0.04 7.37 -6.19
CA PHE A 256 -0.94 6.34 -5.87
C PHE A 256 -0.73 5.08 -6.72
N GLN A 257 -0.96 3.92 -6.12
CA GLN A 257 -1.16 2.69 -6.87
C GLN A 257 -2.62 2.66 -7.36
N THR A 258 -2.82 2.66 -8.67
CA THR A 258 -4.15 2.55 -9.25
C THR A 258 -4.54 1.09 -9.39
N ILE A 259 -5.71 0.74 -8.87
CA ILE A 259 -6.32 -0.58 -9.03
C ILE A 259 -7.66 -0.43 -9.74
N SER A 260 -8.04 -1.42 -10.53
CA SER A 260 -9.37 -1.52 -11.13
C SER A 260 -10.06 -2.76 -10.61
N LEU A 261 -11.38 -2.65 -10.44
CA LEU A 261 -12.21 -3.77 -10.03
C LEU A 261 -12.43 -4.72 -11.22
N ARG A 262 -12.64 -6.00 -10.93
CA ARG A 262 -12.98 -6.97 -11.95
C ARG A 262 -14.38 -6.68 -12.48
N SER A 263 -14.56 -6.73 -13.80
CA SER A 263 -15.85 -6.56 -14.46
C SER A 263 -16.15 -7.83 -15.26
N ASN A 264 -16.71 -8.85 -14.60
CA ASN A 264 -17.02 -10.12 -15.25
C ASN A 264 -18.39 -10.66 -14.79
N PRO A 265 -19.09 -11.45 -15.64
CA PRO A 265 -20.43 -11.97 -15.32
C PRO A 265 -20.53 -12.78 -14.03
N GLN A 266 -19.49 -13.56 -13.70
CA GLN A 266 -19.47 -14.42 -12.51
C GLN A 266 -19.47 -13.57 -11.23
N LYS A 267 -18.69 -12.50 -11.19
CA LYS A 267 -18.69 -11.51 -10.10
C LYS A 267 -20.09 -10.95 -9.86
N TYR A 268 -20.75 -10.47 -10.92
CA TYR A 268 -22.09 -9.87 -10.76
C TYR A 268 -23.13 -10.90 -10.29
N LYS A 269 -23.03 -12.15 -10.77
CA LYS A 269 -23.89 -13.24 -10.30
C LYS A 269 -23.73 -13.49 -8.80
N GLU A 270 -22.50 -13.71 -8.34
CA GLU A 270 -22.22 -13.95 -6.91
C GLU A 270 -22.54 -12.73 -6.04
N SER A 271 -22.33 -11.52 -6.56
CA SER A 271 -22.69 -10.28 -5.88
C SER A 271 -24.22 -10.13 -5.74
N ASN A 272 -24.99 -10.45 -6.77
CA ASN A 272 -26.45 -10.38 -6.72
C ASN A 272 -27.03 -11.43 -5.76
N GLU A 273 -26.45 -12.62 -5.72
CA GLU A 273 -26.79 -13.66 -4.75
C GLU A 273 -26.53 -13.18 -3.32
N LEU A 274 -25.36 -12.59 -3.06
CA LEU A 274 -25.04 -12.02 -1.74
C LEU A 274 -26.01 -10.91 -1.33
N VAL A 275 -26.33 -9.98 -2.23
CA VAL A 275 -27.31 -8.91 -1.98
C VAL A 275 -28.69 -9.52 -1.67
N THR A 276 -29.08 -10.56 -2.40
CA THR A 276 -30.34 -11.27 -2.15
C THR A 276 -30.37 -11.88 -0.76
N TYR A 277 -29.27 -12.51 -0.32
CA TYR A 277 -29.14 -13.04 1.03
C TYR A 277 -29.17 -11.94 2.09
N GLN A 278 -28.45 -10.83 1.86
CA GLN A 278 -28.37 -9.72 2.81
C GLN A 278 -29.73 -9.07 3.09
N TYR A 279 -30.58 -8.91 2.06
CA TYR A 279 -31.89 -8.26 2.21
C TYR A 279 -33.06 -9.25 2.37
N GLY A 280 -32.86 -10.52 2.01
CA GLY A 280 -33.91 -11.54 2.01
C GLY A 280 -33.87 -12.52 3.18
N LEU A 281 -32.73 -12.66 3.88
CA LEU A 281 -32.59 -13.61 4.99
C LEU A 281 -32.61 -12.92 6.36
N PRO A 282 -33.21 -13.54 7.38
CA PRO A 282 -32.94 -13.22 8.78
C PRO A 282 -31.45 -13.30 9.10
N GLY A 283 -30.96 -12.43 9.99
CA GLY A 283 -29.53 -12.33 10.32
C GLY A 283 -28.86 -13.64 10.73
N GLN A 284 -29.56 -14.52 11.47
CA GLN A 284 -29.03 -15.84 11.85
C GLN A 284 -28.73 -16.73 10.64
N LEU A 285 -29.61 -16.74 9.63
CA LEU A 285 -29.39 -17.52 8.40
C LEU A 285 -28.32 -16.90 7.51
N TYR A 286 -28.21 -15.57 7.49
CA TYR A 286 -27.10 -14.89 6.80
C TYR A 286 -25.76 -15.24 7.43
N GLU A 287 -25.68 -15.25 8.76
CA GLU A 287 -24.46 -15.59 9.50
C GLU A 287 -24.01 -17.04 9.23
N GLU A 288 -24.95 -17.97 9.11
CA GLU A 288 -24.67 -19.37 8.78
C GLU A 288 -24.21 -19.56 7.32
N LEU A 289 -24.86 -18.88 6.36
CA LEU A 289 -24.65 -19.10 4.93
C LEU A 289 -23.52 -18.26 4.33
N VAL A 290 -23.27 -17.06 4.87
CA VAL A 290 -22.33 -16.10 4.30
C VAL A 290 -21.14 -15.90 5.21
N VAL A 291 -21.29 -15.17 6.31
CA VAL A 291 -20.21 -14.89 7.25
C VAL A 291 -20.75 -14.63 8.64
N SER A 292 -20.20 -15.35 9.62
CA SER A 292 -20.61 -15.22 11.01
C SER A 292 -19.97 -14.00 11.68
N LYS A 293 -20.59 -13.50 12.76
CA LYS A 293 -20.01 -12.43 13.57
C LYS A 293 -18.69 -12.86 14.20
N GLU A 294 -18.58 -14.11 14.61
CA GLU A 294 -17.36 -14.70 15.18
C GLU A 294 -16.21 -14.67 14.18
N GLU A 295 -16.47 -14.97 12.90
CA GLU A 295 -15.45 -14.85 11.85
C GLU A 295 -15.00 -13.40 11.64
N ILE A 296 -15.92 -12.44 11.67
CA ILE A 296 -15.56 -11.01 11.57
C ILE A 296 -14.74 -10.54 12.78
N GLU A 297 -15.11 -10.94 13.99
CA GLU A 297 -14.33 -10.63 15.20
C GLU A 297 -12.95 -11.30 15.18
N TYR A 298 -12.87 -12.53 14.66
CA TYR A 298 -11.60 -13.20 14.44
C TYR A 298 -10.72 -12.43 13.45
N ALA A 299 -11.26 -11.98 12.31
CA ALA A 299 -10.52 -11.15 11.35
C ALA A 299 -10.02 -9.83 11.99
N LYS A 300 -10.83 -9.17 12.81
CA LYS A 300 -10.41 -7.98 13.58
C LYS A 300 -9.25 -8.28 14.54
N SER A 301 -9.28 -9.43 15.20
CA SER A 301 -8.22 -9.86 16.10
C SER A 301 -6.90 -10.11 15.34
N LEU A 302 -6.97 -10.72 14.16
CA LEU A 302 -5.81 -10.93 13.28
C LEU A 302 -5.24 -9.60 12.80
N VAL A 303 -6.07 -8.68 12.32
CA VAL A 303 -5.64 -7.32 11.92
C VAL A 303 -4.95 -6.61 13.09
N SER A 304 -5.51 -6.70 14.28
CA SER A 304 -4.92 -6.10 15.49
C SER A 304 -3.56 -6.70 15.83
N SER A 305 -3.41 -8.02 15.71
CA SER A 305 -2.13 -8.72 15.89
C SER A 305 -1.08 -8.26 14.88
N VAL A 306 -1.45 -8.20 13.59
CA VAL A 306 -0.57 -7.70 12.52
C VAL A 306 -0.15 -6.26 12.78
N ILE A 307 -1.08 -5.37 13.17
CA ILE A 307 -0.78 -3.97 13.52
C ILE A 307 0.25 -3.88 14.65
N GLN A 308 0.12 -4.72 15.69
CA GLN A 308 1.09 -4.73 16.80
C GLN A 308 2.48 -5.14 16.33
N SER A 309 2.56 -6.18 15.48
CA SER A 309 3.82 -6.60 14.85
C SER A 309 4.45 -5.46 14.03
N LEU A 310 3.68 -4.82 13.15
CA LEU A 310 4.16 -3.69 12.33
C LEU A 310 4.70 -2.53 13.19
N LYS A 311 4.00 -2.18 14.28
CA LYS A 311 4.45 -1.13 15.21
C LYS A 311 5.76 -1.49 15.92
N ARG A 312 6.03 -2.77 16.19
CA ARG A 312 7.30 -3.24 16.76
C ARG A 312 8.45 -3.00 15.78
N TYR A 313 8.30 -3.45 14.54
CA TYR A 313 9.35 -3.34 13.52
C TYR A 313 9.58 -1.92 12.99
N ARG A 314 8.57 -1.05 13.04
CA ARG A 314 8.71 0.37 12.66
C ARG A 314 9.82 1.12 13.41
N LYS A 315 10.22 0.65 14.59
CA LYS A 315 11.29 1.27 15.39
C LYS A 315 12.70 0.97 14.87
N ILE A 316 12.84 -0.05 14.03
CA ILE A 316 14.10 -0.49 13.44
C ILE A 316 14.19 0.15 12.06
N ASP A 317 15.34 0.75 11.74
CA ASP A 317 15.58 1.27 10.40
C ASP A 317 15.91 0.11 9.45
N GLY A 318 15.22 0.04 8.31
CA GLY A 318 15.28 -1.09 7.39
C GLY A 318 15.06 -2.46 8.07
N PRO A 319 13.86 -2.74 8.65
CA PRO A 319 13.63 -3.94 9.47
C PRO A 319 13.59 -5.27 8.69
N VAL A 320 13.69 -5.21 7.36
CA VAL A 320 13.55 -6.37 6.46
C VAL A 320 14.87 -6.61 5.75
N PHE A 321 15.30 -7.87 5.74
CA PHE A 321 16.38 -8.37 4.91
C PHE A 321 15.81 -9.23 3.79
N ASN A 322 15.89 -8.76 2.54
CA ASN A 322 15.40 -9.50 1.38
C ASN A 322 16.55 -10.24 0.70
N PRO A 323 16.67 -11.57 0.85
CA PRO A 323 17.80 -12.32 0.30
C PRO A 323 17.76 -12.43 -1.23
N PHE A 324 16.68 -12.00 -1.89
CA PHE A 324 16.50 -12.05 -3.34
C PHE A 324 16.88 -10.74 -4.06
N LEU A 325 17.35 -9.73 -3.32
CA LEU A 325 17.54 -8.36 -3.84
C LEU A 325 18.42 -8.27 -5.10
N ASP A 326 19.51 -9.02 -5.15
CA ASP A 326 20.46 -8.96 -6.27
C ASP A 326 19.83 -9.56 -7.54
N GLU A 327 19.05 -10.63 -7.40
CA GLU A 327 18.43 -11.31 -8.53
C GLU A 327 17.21 -10.53 -9.06
N ILE A 328 16.40 -9.97 -8.15
CA ILE A 328 15.33 -9.03 -8.50
C ILE A 328 15.92 -7.85 -9.28
N HIS A 329 17.02 -7.27 -8.81
CA HIS A 329 17.67 -6.13 -9.48
C HIS A 329 18.14 -6.45 -10.90
N LYS A 330 18.74 -7.63 -11.12
CA LYS A 330 19.24 -8.04 -12.45
C LYS A 330 18.11 -8.21 -13.47
N GLN A 331 16.98 -8.77 -13.04
CA GLN A 331 15.86 -9.06 -13.94
C GLN A 331 14.96 -7.86 -14.19
N PHE A 332 14.88 -6.94 -13.24
CA PHE A 332 13.92 -5.84 -13.32
C PHE A 332 14.27 -4.88 -14.47
N PRO A 333 13.32 -4.54 -15.37
CA PRO A 333 13.59 -3.63 -16.48
C PRO A 333 14.11 -2.26 -16.00
N ASN A 334 15.19 -1.76 -16.59
CA ASN A 334 15.89 -0.54 -16.14
C ASN A 334 15.84 0.62 -17.15
N ASN A 335 14.87 0.60 -18.06
CA ASN A 335 14.82 1.47 -19.24
C ASN A 335 14.06 2.81 -19.07
N SER A 336 13.45 3.08 -17.91
CA SER A 336 12.72 4.34 -17.68
C SER A 336 12.50 4.66 -16.21
N GLY A 337 12.25 5.94 -15.90
CA GLY A 337 11.87 6.38 -14.56
C GLY A 337 10.56 5.76 -14.06
N TYR A 338 9.66 5.34 -14.96
CA TYR A 338 8.47 4.58 -14.61
C TYR A 338 8.83 3.20 -14.04
N ARG A 339 9.80 2.49 -14.64
CA ARG A 339 10.27 1.20 -14.11
C ARG A 339 10.93 1.34 -12.75
N SER A 340 11.71 2.40 -12.50
CA SER A 340 12.27 2.66 -11.16
C SER A 340 11.17 2.83 -10.09
N ARG A 341 10.03 3.44 -10.45
CA ARG A 341 8.87 3.54 -9.55
C ARG A 341 8.20 2.19 -9.33
N GLN A 342 8.06 1.37 -10.38
CA GLN A 342 7.51 0.01 -10.26
C GLN A 342 8.39 -0.88 -9.38
N LEU A 343 9.72 -0.83 -9.53
CA LEU A 343 10.65 -1.56 -8.66
C LEU A 343 10.49 -1.13 -7.20
N LYS A 344 10.40 0.18 -6.95
CA LYS A 344 10.15 0.70 -5.59
C LYS A 344 8.82 0.19 -5.03
N ARG A 345 7.76 0.12 -5.84
CA ARG A 345 6.48 -0.47 -5.43
C ARG A 345 6.65 -1.96 -5.10
N LEU A 346 7.36 -2.72 -5.94
CA LEU A 346 7.61 -4.15 -5.74
C LEU A 346 8.30 -4.42 -4.41
N LEU A 347 9.41 -3.74 -4.15
CA LEU A 347 10.18 -3.90 -2.93
C LEU A 347 9.37 -3.47 -1.70
N LYS A 348 8.62 -2.35 -1.77
CA LYS A 348 7.77 -1.91 -0.65
C LYS A 348 6.67 -2.90 -0.32
N THR A 349 5.99 -3.43 -1.34
CA THR A 349 4.93 -4.42 -1.15
C THR A 349 5.47 -5.75 -0.63
N SER A 350 6.60 -6.22 -1.15
CA SER A 350 7.28 -7.43 -0.67
C SER A 350 7.75 -7.30 0.79
N ASN A 351 8.34 -6.16 1.14
CA ASN A 351 8.72 -5.86 2.52
C ASN A 351 7.50 -5.79 3.44
N LEU A 352 6.37 -5.22 2.96
CA LEU A 352 5.16 -5.16 3.75
C LEU A 352 4.56 -6.55 4.00
N PHE A 353 4.52 -7.43 2.99
CA PHE A 353 4.15 -8.84 3.18
C PHE A 353 5.05 -9.51 4.22
N THR A 354 6.37 -9.36 4.08
CA THR A 354 7.36 -9.90 5.03
C THR A 354 7.05 -9.44 6.46
N LEU A 355 6.77 -8.15 6.66
CA LEU A 355 6.50 -7.58 7.99
C LEU A 355 5.14 -7.98 8.55
N CYS A 356 4.10 -8.06 7.71
CA CYS A 356 2.78 -8.53 8.12
C CYS A 356 2.83 -9.99 8.60
N ASN A 357 3.69 -10.79 7.97
CA ASN A 357 3.90 -12.20 8.28
C ASN A 357 5.11 -12.45 9.19
N ALA A 358 5.69 -11.42 9.82
CA ALA A 358 6.98 -11.51 10.52
C ALA A 358 7.07 -12.57 11.62
N ILE A 359 5.94 -12.98 12.21
CA ILE A 359 5.87 -14.08 13.19
C ILE A 359 6.28 -15.41 12.52
N ASN A 360 5.81 -15.61 11.29
CA ASN A 360 6.01 -16.80 10.46
C ASN A 360 7.16 -16.61 9.47
N ARG A 361 8.14 -15.77 9.79
CA ARG A 361 9.34 -15.57 8.97
C ARG A 361 10.60 -15.87 9.77
N PRO A 362 11.66 -16.39 9.13
CA PRO A 362 12.98 -16.46 9.73
C PRO A 362 13.49 -15.05 10.09
N LYS A 363 14.44 -15.00 11.03
CA LYS A 363 15.06 -13.74 11.47
C LYS A 363 16.56 -13.82 11.32
N TRP A 364 17.16 -12.71 10.97
CA TRP A 364 18.61 -12.50 11.01
C TRP A 364 18.93 -11.50 12.11
N GLU A 365 19.78 -11.87 13.04
CA GLU A 365 20.29 -10.97 14.07
C GLU A 365 21.70 -10.51 13.74
N LEU A 366 21.92 -9.21 13.87
CA LEU A 366 23.23 -8.57 13.75
C LEU A 366 23.41 -7.63 14.93
N LYS A 367 24.45 -7.86 15.75
CA LYS A 367 24.79 -6.99 16.90
C LYS A 367 23.60 -6.67 17.82
N GLY A 368 22.76 -7.66 18.11
CA GLY A 368 21.57 -7.53 18.97
C GLY A 368 20.31 -6.98 18.28
N THR A 369 20.37 -6.64 16.99
CA THR A 369 19.19 -6.18 16.22
C THR A 369 18.69 -7.30 15.33
N LYS A 370 17.41 -7.69 15.50
CA LYS A 370 16.74 -8.71 14.67
C LYS A 370 16.01 -8.08 13.48
N TYR A 371 16.33 -8.58 12.29
CA TYR A 371 15.71 -8.26 11.00
C TYR A 371 14.86 -9.43 10.54
N VAL A 372 13.72 -9.14 9.93
CA VAL A 372 12.84 -10.16 9.36
C VAL A 372 13.35 -10.54 7.98
N VAL A 373 13.54 -11.83 7.72
CA VAL A 373 14.01 -12.31 6.43
C VAL A 373 12.82 -12.54 5.50
N THR A 374 12.86 -11.96 4.30
CA THR A 374 11.83 -12.13 3.28
C THR A 374 11.81 -13.56 2.77
N ASP A 375 10.62 -14.14 2.70
CA ASP A 375 10.37 -15.45 2.11
C ASP A 375 10.01 -15.31 0.62
N LEU A 376 10.27 -16.34 -0.19
CA LEU A 376 9.95 -16.35 -1.62
C LEU A 376 8.46 -16.10 -1.86
N SER A 377 7.59 -16.64 -0.99
CA SER A 377 6.15 -16.42 -1.04
C SER A 377 5.77 -14.93 -0.96
N ASP A 378 6.48 -14.12 -0.18
CA ASP A 378 6.23 -12.68 -0.06
C ASP A 378 6.55 -11.94 -1.37
N VAL A 379 7.64 -12.35 -2.05
CA VAL A 379 8.02 -11.81 -3.36
C VAL A 379 6.99 -12.21 -4.42
N GLN A 380 6.56 -13.48 -4.43
CA GLN A 380 5.54 -13.98 -5.36
C GLN A 380 4.20 -13.23 -5.21
N HIS A 381 3.73 -13.05 -3.98
CA HIS A 381 2.53 -12.26 -3.71
C HIS A 381 2.71 -10.81 -4.18
N ALA A 382 3.84 -10.17 -3.88
CA ALA A 382 4.10 -8.80 -4.29
C ALA A 382 4.14 -8.64 -5.83
N VAL A 383 4.78 -9.56 -6.55
CA VAL A 383 4.78 -9.60 -8.02
C VAL A 383 3.35 -9.73 -8.52
N ARG A 384 2.57 -10.71 -8.01
CA ARG A 384 1.15 -10.91 -8.37
C ARG A 384 0.32 -9.63 -8.21
N LEU A 385 0.51 -8.89 -7.13
CA LEU A 385 -0.29 -7.68 -6.88
C LEU A 385 0.15 -6.46 -7.69
N ILE A 386 1.40 -6.41 -8.15
CA ILE A 386 1.96 -5.26 -8.89
C ILE A 386 1.99 -5.52 -10.39
N ILE A 387 1.74 -6.75 -10.83
CA ILE A 387 1.32 -7.04 -12.19
C ILE A 387 0.10 -6.16 -12.48
N GLU A 388 0.35 -5.05 -13.17
CA GLU A 388 -0.68 -4.25 -13.78
C GLU A 388 -1.19 -5.09 -14.97
N ASN A 389 -2.51 -5.21 -15.12
CA ASN A 389 -3.06 -5.44 -16.45
C ASN A 389 -2.42 -4.36 -17.30
N THR A 390 -1.67 -4.74 -18.32
CA THR A 390 -0.73 -3.88 -19.07
C THR A 390 -1.39 -2.67 -19.75
N GLY A 391 -2.66 -2.36 -19.47
CA GLY A 391 -3.50 -1.42 -20.21
C GLY A 391 -3.69 -1.87 -21.66
N ILE A 392 -2.96 -2.89 -22.12
CA ILE A 392 -3.00 -3.46 -23.44
C ILE A 392 -4.24 -4.35 -23.51
N PRO A 393 -5.21 -3.99 -24.38
CA PRO A 393 -6.35 -4.84 -24.63
C PRO A 393 -5.93 -6.24 -25.07
N SER A 394 -6.64 -7.28 -24.61
CA SER A 394 -6.31 -8.69 -24.90
C SER A 394 -6.14 -8.99 -26.39
N HIS A 395 -6.88 -8.31 -27.27
CA HIS A 395 -6.75 -8.46 -28.73
C HIS A 395 -5.36 -8.07 -29.25
N LYS A 396 -4.65 -7.14 -28.60
CA LYS A 396 -3.28 -6.74 -28.99
C LYS A 396 -2.25 -7.76 -28.54
N ILE A 397 -2.43 -8.39 -27.37
CA ILE A 397 -1.59 -9.51 -26.91
C ILE A 397 -1.82 -10.72 -27.79
N GLN A 398 -3.07 -11.01 -28.14
CA GLN A 398 -3.41 -12.06 -29.09
C GLN A 398 -2.73 -11.81 -30.44
N ALA A 399 -2.84 -10.59 -30.99
CA ALA A 399 -2.16 -10.19 -32.21
C ALA A 399 -0.62 -10.31 -32.11
N TYR A 400 -0.04 -10.01 -30.94
CA TYR A 400 1.38 -10.20 -30.69
C TYR A 400 1.77 -11.68 -30.76
N ASN A 401 1.11 -12.56 -29.99
CA ASN A 401 1.44 -13.98 -29.91
C ASN A 401 1.18 -14.73 -31.21
N GLU A 402 0.05 -14.45 -31.85
CA GLU A 402 -0.38 -15.21 -33.03
C GLU A 402 0.31 -14.75 -34.32
N VAL A 403 0.75 -13.48 -34.40
CA VAL A 403 1.17 -12.88 -35.68
C VAL A 403 2.53 -12.19 -35.56
N ILE A 404 2.67 -11.19 -34.68
CA ILE A 404 3.86 -10.31 -34.68
C ILE A 404 5.11 -11.06 -34.21
N LYS A 405 5.03 -11.82 -33.10
CA LYS A 405 6.14 -12.62 -32.57
C LYS A 405 6.56 -13.71 -33.57
N PRO A 406 5.66 -14.55 -34.09
CA PRO A 406 6.01 -15.52 -35.13
C PRO A 406 6.62 -14.88 -36.38
N SER A 407 6.11 -13.73 -36.83
CA SER A 407 6.65 -13.00 -37.99
C SER A 407 8.10 -12.61 -37.78
N ILE A 408 8.43 -11.99 -36.63
CA ILE A 408 9.79 -11.55 -36.33
C ILE A 408 10.72 -12.75 -36.20
N LEU A 409 10.32 -13.80 -35.48
CA LEU A 409 11.18 -14.98 -35.26
C LEU A 409 11.43 -15.80 -36.53
N LYS A 410 10.45 -15.91 -37.44
CA LYS A 410 10.57 -16.72 -38.66
C LYS A 410 11.13 -15.95 -39.86
N HIS A 411 10.79 -14.67 -39.99
CA HIS A 411 11.07 -13.87 -41.19
C HIS A 411 11.93 -12.64 -40.89
N GLY A 412 12.43 -12.49 -39.66
CA GLY A 412 13.34 -11.43 -39.30
C GLY A 412 14.72 -11.60 -39.92
N LYS A 413 15.45 -10.49 -40.03
CA LYS A 413 16.83 -10.47 -40.51
C LYS A 413 17.77 -10.32 -39.33
N GLU A 414 18.85 -11.09 -39.32
CA GLU A 414 19.93 -10.88 -38.37
C GLU A 414 20.61 -9.54 -38.64
N MET A 415 20.76 -8.74 -37.58
CA MET A 415 21.39 -7.43 -37.64
C MET A 415 22.13 -7.15 -36.34
N SER A 416 23.35 -6.62 -36.44
CA SER A 416 24.09 -6.14 -35.29
C SER A 416 23.56 -4.77 -34.86
N VAL A 417 22.91 -4.70 -33.70
CA VAL A 417 22.37 -3.49 -33.08
C VAL A 417 23.08 -3.31 -31.74
N GLU A 418 23.78 -2.19 -31.57
CA GLU A 418 24.49 -1.85 -30.31
C GLU A 418 25.45 -2.94 -29.79
N GLY A 419 26.05 -3.72 -30.71
CA GLY A 419 26.98 -4.80 -30.36
C GLY A 419 26.32 -6.16 -30.08
N GLN A 420 25.00 -6.27 -30.22
CA GLN A 420 24.25 -7.52 -30.12
C GLN A 420 23.71 -7.94 -31.49
N ASN A 421 23.81 -9.24 -31.81
CA ASN A 421 23.18 -9.80 -33.01
C ASN A 421 21.72 -10.14 -32.69
N LEU A 422 20.80 -9.40 -33.30
CA LEU A 422 19.37 -9.51 -33.06
C LEU A 422 18.63 -9.86 -34.35
N VAL A 423 17.53 -10.61 -34.22
CA VAL A 423 16.60 -10.87 -35.32
C VAL A 423 15.57 -9.74 -35.34
N VAL A 424 15.60 -8.92 -36.39
CA VAL A 424 14.83 -7.68 -36.48
C VAL A 424 13.90 -7.64 -37.70
N GLN A 425 12.80 -6.88 -37.60
CA GLN A 425 11.96 -6.52 -38.74
C GLN A 425 11.55 -5.04 -38.72
N THR A 426 11.29 -4.49 -39.89
CA THR A 426 10.69 -3.15 -40.08
C THR A 426 9.16 -3.23 -40.01
N VAL A 427 8.51 -2.09 -39.76
CA VAL A 427 7.02 -1.99 -39.79
C VAL A 427 6.43 -2.52 -41.10
N ALA A 428 7.11 -2.26 -42.22
CA ALA A 428 6.65 -2.69 -43.54
C ALA A 428 6.59 -4.22 -43.66
N GLN A 429 7.61 -4.92 -43.14
CA GLN A 429 7.69 -6.37 -43.18
C GLN A 429 6.69 -7.02 -42.22
N ILE A 430 6.53 -6.45 -41.02
CA ILE A 430 5.54 -6.93 -40.06
C ILE A 430 4.12 -6.76 -40.64
N LEU A 431 3.86 -5.64 -41.33
CA LEU A 431 2.55 -5.36 -41.92
C LEU A 431 2.15 -6.37 -43.01
N GLU A 432 3.09 -6.76 -43.86
CA GLU A 432 2.85 -7.76 -44.92
C GLU A 432 2.32 -9.07 -44.32
N GLN A 433 3.01 -9.57 -43.29
CA GLN A 433 2.61 -10.78 -42.57
C GLN A 433 1.32 -10.60 -41.76
N TYR A 434 1.09 -9.40 -41.23
CA TYR A 434 -0.11 -9.08 -40.46
C TYR A 434 -1.38 -9.10 -41.31
N GLN A 435 -1.29 -8.63 -42.56
CA GLN A 435 -2.42 -8.60 -43.49
C GLN A 435 -2.80 -9.99 -44.02
N GLU A 436 -1.86 -10.93 -44.09
CA GLU A 436 -2.15 -12.33 -44.48
C GLU A 436 -2.99 -13.08 -43.44
N HIS A 437 -2.90 -12.70 -42.17
CA HIS A 437 -3.51 -13.43 -41.04
C HIS A 437 -4.79 -12.77 -40.48
N ARG A 438 -5.20 -11.60 -40.97
CA ARG A 438 -6.34 -10.82 -40.42
C ARG A 438 -7.18 -10.19 -41.53
N GLU A 439 -8.51 -10.20 -41.34
CA GLU A 439 -9.48 -9.63 -42.29
C GLU A 439 -9.42 -8.10 -42.41
N ARG A 440 -8.80 -7.41 -41.44
CA ARG A 440 -8.75 -5.94 -41.39
C ARG A 440 -7.44 -5.40 -41.94
N THR A 441 -7.52 -4.56 -42.96
CA THR A 441 -6.37 -3.86 -43.54
C THR A 441 -5.95 -2.68 -42.68
N TYR A 442 -4.65 -2.60 -42.38
CA TYR A 442 -4.02 -1.49 -41.67
C TYR A 442 -3.00 -0.79 -42.56
N SER A 443 -2.83 0.52 -42.42
CA SER A 443 -1.68 1.24 -42.97
C SER A 443 -0.44 1.03 -42.08
N ARG A 444 0.76 1.34 -42.60
CA ARG A 444 2.02 1.29 -41.82
C ARG A 444 1.93 2.14 -40.55
N GLN A 445 1.37 3.34 -40.66
CA GLN A 445 1.22 4.25 -39.53
C GLN A 445 0.20 3.70 -38.51
N GLN A 446 -0.93 3.16 -38.99
CA GLN A 446 -1.95 2.59 -38.10
C GLN A 446 -1.45 1.36 -37.34
N LEU A 447 -0.71 0.45 -38.00
CA LEU A 447 -0.11 -0.71 -37.32
C LEU A 447 0.91 -0.26 -36.26
N LEU A 448 1.75 0.73 -36.62
CA LEU A 448 2.75 1.30 -35.72
C LEU A 448 2.10 1.92 -34.48
N GLU A 449 1.13 2.82 -34.64
CA GLU A 449 0.49 3.53 -33.52
C GLU A 449 -0.47 2.63 -32.72
N THR A 450 -1.19 1.73 -33.37
CA THR A 450 -2.21 0.91 -32.71
C THR A 450 -1.62 -0.29 -31.99
N TYR A 451 -0.59 -0.94 -32.56
CA TYR A 451 -0.04 -2.19 -32.03
C TYR A 451 1.42 -2.04 -31.58
N LEU A 452 2.32 -1.66 -32.48
CA LEU A 452 3.76 -1.76 -32.21
C LEU A 452 4.23 -0.79 -31.12
N ILE A 453 3.80 0.47 -31.14
CA ILE A 453 4.15 1.45 -30.10
C ILE A 453 3.64 1.01 -28.73
N PRO A 454 2.34 0.66 -28.55
CA PRO A 454 1.85 0.15 -27.27
C PRO A 454 2.61 -1.09 -26.78
N LEU A 455 2.93 -2.03 -27.67
CA LEU A 455 3.71 -3.22 -27.33
C LEU A 455 5.14 -2.86 -26.90
N VAL A 456 5.76 -1.84 -27.49
CA VAL A 456 7.07 -1.31 -27.05
C VAL A 456 6.98 -0.64 -25.69
N GLU A 457 5.98 0.23 -25.49
CA GLU A 457 5.76 0.94 -24.21
C GLU A 457 5.58 -0.04 -23.04
N ASN A 458 4.94 -1.18 -23.31
CA ASN A 458 4.72 -2.24 -22.32
C ASN A 458 5.87 -3.27 -22.25
N GLY A 459 6.86 -3.18 -23.15
CA GLY A 459 8.06 -4.01 -23.16
C GLY A 459 7.88 -5.40 -23.76
N PHE A 460 6.86 -5.62 -24.58
CA PHE A 460 6.68 -6.84 -25.39
C PHE A 460 7.52 -6.80 -26.68
N LEU A 461 7.87 -5.60 -27.13
CA LEU A 461 8.76 -5.33 -28.25
C LEU A 461 9.82 -4.32 -27.83
N GLU A 462 10.95 -4.35 -28.51
CA GLU A 462 11.94 -3.28 -28.48
C GLU A 462 12.03 -2.60 -29.84
N ARG A 463 12.51 -1.36 -29.85
CA ARG A 463 12.56 -0.51 -31.05
C ARG A 463 13.82 0.33 -31.05
N THR A 464 14.46 0.41 -32.22
CA THR A 464 15.48 1.43 -32.51
C THR A 464 15.42 1.89 -33.96
N LYS A 465 16.23 2.90 -34.31
CA LYS A 465 16.42 3.31 -35.71
C LYS A 465 17.31 2.30 -36.42
N ASP A 466 16.91 1.91 -37.63
CA ASP A 466 17.72 1.01 -38.46
C ASP A 466 19.12 1.63 -38.70
N PRO A 467 20.21 0.98 -38.26
CA PRO A 467 21.57 1.46 -38.47
C PRO A 467 21.93 1.67 -39.93
N THR A 468 21.35 0.87 -40.83
CA THR A 468 21.56 0.92 -42.29
C THR A 468 20.68 1.95 -42.99
N ASN A 469 19.55 2.33 -42.37
CA ASN A 469 18.65 3.33 -42.90
C ASN A 469 17.86 4.05 -41.78
N LYS A 470 18.40 5.15 -41.29
CA LYS A 470 17.82 5.91 -40.16
C LYS A 470 16.41 6.46 -40.39
N THR A 471 15.87 6.40 -41.61
CA THR A 471 14.50 6.86 -41.91
C THR A 471 13.41 5.88 -41.44
N ARG A 472 13.78 4.65 -41.08
CA ARG A 472 12.84 3.61 -40.63
C ARG A 472 13.23 3.03 -39.27
N ASP A 473 12.23 2.50 -38.59
CA ASP A 473 12.38 1.80 -37.32
C ASP A 473 12.45 0.28 -37.54
N ILE A 474 13.24 -0.37 -36.69
CA ILE A 474 13.34 -1.82 -36.58
C ILE A 474 12.89 -2.26 -35.19
N PHE A 475 12.28 -3.45 -35.14
CA PHE A 475 11.68 -4.05 -33.95
C PHE A 475 12.20 -5.46 -33.74
N TRP A 476 12.36 -5.87 -32.47
CA TRP A 476 12.72 -7.24 -32.09
C TRP A 476 12.00 -7.69 -30.83
N ILE A 477 12.06 -9.00 -30.58
CA ILE A 477 11.48 -9.66 -29.41
C ILE A 477 12.50 -9.69 -28.28
N PRO A 478 12.20 -9.13 -27.09
CA PRO A 478 13.04 -9.27 -25.90
C PRO A 478 13.26 -10.74 -25.56
N GLU A 479 14.44 -11.09 -25.04
CA GLU A 479 14.85 -12.48 -24.77
C GLU A 479 13.79 -13.28 -23.98
N ARG A 480 13.19 -12.66 -22.96
CA ARG A 480 12.12 -13.24 -22.12
C ARG A 480 10.88 -13.74 -22.88
N TYR A 481 10.59 -13.19 -24.07
CA TYR A 481 9.40 -13.54 -24.86
C TYR A 481 9.72 -14.38 -26.10
N GLN A 482 10.99 -14.74 -26.31
CA GLN A 482 11.35 -15.59 -27.46
C GLN A 482 10.73 -16.99 -27.35
N GLN A 483 10.76 -17.57 -26.15
CA GLN A 483 10.26 -18.93 -25.90
C GLN A 483 8.91 -18.99 -25.16
N VAL A 484 8.44 -17.88 -24.60
CA VAL A 484 7.20 -17.81 -23.82
C VAL A 484 6.25 -16.83 -24.47
N ASP A 485 4.96 -17.14 -24.49
CA ASP A 485 3.95 -16.23 -25.02
C ASP A 485 3.73 -15.04 -24.09
N ALA A 486 3.47 -13.87 -24.67
CA ALA A 486 3.09 -12.70 -23.91
C ALA A 486 1.72 -12.94 -23.28
N THR A 487 1.60 -12.66 -22.00
CA THR A 487 0.32 -12.61 -21.31
C THR A 487 -0.11 -11.16 -21.16
N THR A 488 -1.42 -10.92 -20.97
CA THR A 488 -1.94 -9.60 -20.56
C THR A 488 -1.32 -9.11 -19.24
N GLU A 489 -0.80 -10.05 -18.47
CA GLU A 489 -0.01 -9.90 -17.27
C GLU A 489 1.48 -9.83 -17.60
N SER A 490 2.15 -8.69 -17.40
CA SER A 490 3.61 -8.62 -17.50
C SER A 490 4.22 -9.09 -16.18
N THR A 491 4.85 -10.27 -16.14
CA THR A 491 5.68 -10.66 -15.00
C THR A 491 6.90 -9.73 -14.95
N LEU A 492 6.94 -8.86 -13.94
CA LEU A 492 8.03 -7.89 -13.78
C LEU A 492 9.40 -8.57 -13.56
N ILE A 493 9.38 -9.78 -12.99
CA ILE A 493 10.51 -10.68 -12.77
C ILE A 493 10.00 -12.13 -12.88
N ASP A 494 10.86 -13.08 -13.23
CA ASP A 494 10.52 -14.51 -13.18
C ASP A 494 10.86 -15.08 -11.80
N THR A 495 9.86 -15.18 -10.93
CA THR A 495 10.06 -15.69 -9.56
C THR A 495 10.57 -17.14 -9.48
N LYS A 496 10.50 -17.93 -10.56
CA LYS A 496 11.03 -19.31 -10.57
C LYS A 496 12.55 -19.36 -10.50
N THR A 497 13.22 -18.28 -10.88
CA THR A 497 14.67 -18.14 -10.81
C THR A 497 15.18 -17.79 -9.41
N LEU A 498 14.28 -17.44 -8.49
CA LEU A 498 14.61 -17.04 -7.13
C LEU A 498 14.75 -18.29 -6.24
N ASP A 499 15.91 -18.94 -6.32
CA ASP A 499 16.18 -20.22 -5.65
C ASP A 499 17.18 -20.11 -4.49
N GLU A 500 17.58 -21.26 -3.91
CA GLU A 500 18.52 -21.31 -2.78
C GLU A 500 19.89 -20.71 -3.13
N SER A 501 20.30 -20.75 -4.41
CA SER A 501 21.57 -20.21 -4.86
C SER A 501 21.58 -18.68 -4.79
N CYS A 502 20.45 -18.03 -5.10
CA CYS A 502 20.28 -16.58 -4.95
C CYS A 502 20.45 -16.17 -3.48
N VAL A 503 19.79 -16.90 -2.57
CA VAL A 503 19.86 -16.64 -1.13
C VAL A 503 21.29 -16.83 -0.63
N ARG A 504 21.94 -17.95 -0.97
CA ARG A 504 23.33 -18.23 -0.57
C ARG A 504 24.28 -17.15 -1.06
N SER A 505 24.19 -16.77 -2.34
CA SER A 505 25.01 -15.71 -2.92
C SER A 505 24.82 -14.37 -2.21
N CYS A 506 23.58 -14.02 -1.85
CA CYS A 506 23.27 -12.81 -1.10
C CYS A 506 23.87 -12.85 0.31
N LEU A 507 23.67 -13.94 1.06
CA LEU A 507 24.23 -14.11 2.40
C LEU A 507 25.75 -14.07 2.40
N GLU A 508 26.40 -14.72 1.42
CA GLU A 508 27.85 -14.66 1.26
C GLU A 508 28.36 -13.23 1.06
N LYS A 509 27.72 -12.50 0.15
CA LYS A 509 28.13 -11.15 -0.23
C LYS A 509 27.88 -10.13 0.88
N TYR A 510 26.73 -10.22 1.56
CA TYR A 510 26.27 -9.18 2.49
C TYR A 510 26.50 -9.47 3.96
N ILE A 511 26.69 -10.74 4.34
CA ILE A 511 26.80 -11.14 5.74
C ILE A 511 28.10 -11.91 6.00
N ILE A 512 28.25 -13.10 5.41
CA ILE A 512 29.30 -14.07 5.79
C ILE A 512 30.72 -13.53 5.54
N ARG A 513 30.94 -12.80 4.45
CA ARG A 513 32.26 -12.21 4.14
C ARG A 513 32.57 -10.92 4.91
N ARG A 514 31.58 -10.36 5.62
CA ARG A 514 31.66 -9.03 6.25
C ARG A 514 31.70 -9.06 7.77
N TYR A 515 31.15 -10.10 8.38
CA TYR A 515 31.00 -10.20 9.83
C TYR A 515 31.59 -11.50 10.34
N GLU A 516 32.11 -11.46 11.55
CA GLU A 516 32.56 -12.67 12.25
C GLU A 516 31.36 -13.53 12.66
N LYS A 517 31.55 -14.85 12.80
CA LYS A 517 30.44 -15.78 13.14
C LYS A 517 29.74 -15.46 14.46
N GLU A 518 30.40 -14.75 15.36
CA GLU A 518 29.87 -14.35 16.67
C GLU A 518 29.03 -13.06 16.57
N GLU A 519 29.15 -12.30 15.48
CA GLU A 519 28.43 -11.03 15.28
C GLU A 519 27.02 -11.22 14.69
N TYR A 520 26.73 -12.38 14.09
CA TYR A 520 25.46 -12.66 13.44
C TYR A 520 24.88 -14.04 13.78
N GLN A 521 23.55 -14.11 13.80
CA GLN A 521 22.83 -15.37 14.02
C GLN A 521 21.56 -15.42 13.17
N PHE A 522 21.20 -16.61 12.68
CA PHE A 522 19.92 -16.84 12.00
C PHE A 522 18.98 -17.64 12.89
N TYR A 523 17.71 -17.31 12.84
CA TYR A 523 16.64 -17.91 13.64
C TYR A 523 15.50 -18.37 12.74
N ASN A 524 14.89 -19.52 13.05
CA ASN A 524 13.66 -19.97 12.41
C ASN A 524 12.42 -19.22 12.96
N THR A 525 11.23 -19.68 12.56
CA THR A 525 9.95 -19.14 13.04
C THR A 525 9.74 -19.31 14.54
N ASN A 526 10.31 -20.36 15.14
CA ASN A 526 10.25 -20.68 16.57
C ASN A 526 11.36 -20.00 17.42
N ASP A 527 12.11 -19.06 16.85
CA ASP A 527 13.26 -18.40 17.49
C ASP A 527 14.42 -19.36 17.87
N GLU A 528 14.52 -20.50 17.19
CA GLU A 528 15.66 -21.43 17.34
C GLU A 528 16.75 -21.08 16.33
N ILE A 529 18.01 -21.22 16.77
CA ILE A 529 19.18 -20.97 15.93
C ILE A 529 19.26 -21.98 14.79
N ILE A 530 19.43 -21.48 13.56
CA ILE A 530 19.55 -22.30 12.35
C ILE A 530 20.82 -22.01 11.54
N SER A 531 21.22 -22.96 10.71
CA SER A 531 22.33 -22.83 9.77
C SER A 531 21.95 -22.02 8.53
N VAL A 532 22.94 -21.63 7.74
CA VAL A 532 22.74 -20.98 6.43
C VAL A 532 21.98 -21.89 5.48
N GLU A 533 22.35 -23.18 5.38
CA GLU A 533 21.63 -24.17 4.57
C GLU A 533 20.15 -24.28 4.97
N GLU A 534 19.85 -24.31 6.26
CA GLU A 534 18.46 -24.42 6.73
C GLU A 534 17.68 -23.14 6.43
N LEU A 535 18.30 -21.96 6.59
CA LEU A 535 17.70 -20.69 6.20
C LEU A 535 17.37 -20.66 4.69
N CYS A 536 18.34 -21.03 3.84
CA CYS A 536 18.13 -21.11 2.39
C CYS A 536 16.92 -21.96 2.06
N LYS A 537 16.84 -23.18 2.60
CA LYS A 537 15.71 -24.09 2.38
C LYS A 537 14.39 -23.52 2.88
N GLN A 538 14.38 -22.84 4.02
CA GLN A 538 13.14 -22.30 4.59
C GLN A 538 12.58 -21.16 3.74
N VAL A 539 13.41 -20.22 3.29
CA VAL A 539 12.96 -19.02 2.56
C VAL A 539 12.68 -19.26 1.09
N THR A 540 12.98 -20.45 0.56
CA THR A 540 12.69 -20.83 -0.84
C THR A 540 11.63 -21.92 -0.95
N ARG A 541 11.04 -22.34 0.16
CA ARG A 541 9.91 -23.29 0.13
C ARG A 541 8.77 -22.67 -0.65
N ILE A 542 8.36 -23.35 -1.72
CA ILE A 542 7.21 -22.95 -2.52
C ILE A 542 5.95 -23.22 -1.71
N ASP A 543 5.16 -22.17 -1.47
CA ASP A 543 3.83 -22.34 -0.91
C ASP A 543 2.91 -22.99 -1.96
N ILE A 544 2.53 -24.26 -1.71
CA ILE A 544 1.69 -25.05 -2.63
C ILE A 544 0.29 -24.42 -2.79
N ALA A 545 -0.16 -23.59 -1.85
CA ALA A 545 -1.45 -22.90 -1.93
C ALA A 545 -1.49 -21.83 -3.05
N LEU A 546 -0.37 -21.13 -3.28
CA LEU A 546 -0.23 -20.17 -4.37
C LEU A 546 -0.33 -20.84 -5.75
N VAL A 547 0.23 -22.03 -5.88
CA VAL A 547 0.21 -22.82 -7.13
C VAL A 547 -1.23 -23.20 -7.49
N LYS A 548 -2.05 -23.66 -6.53
CA LYS A 548 -3.43 -24.12 -6.82
C LYS A 548 -4.39 -23.01 -7.27
N ASN A 549 -4.18 -21.77 -6.81
CA ASN A 549 -5.02 -20.63 -7.22
C ASN A 549 -4.63 -20.04 -8.59
N SER A 550 -3.46 -20.36 -9.13
CA SER A 550 -3.04 -19.92 -10.46
C SER A 550 -3.64 -20.77 -11.61
N PHE A 551 -4.17 -21.96 -11.30
CA PHE A 551 -4.75 -22.89 -12.29
C PHE A 551 -6.28 -22.92 -12.30
N LYS A 552 -6.95 -21.98 -11.62
CA LYS A 552 -8.39 -21.75 -11.79
C LYS A 552 -8.61 -20.43 -12.52
N ASN A 553 -8.25 -20.40 -13.79
CA ASN A 553 -8.76 -19.44 -14.77
C ASN A 553 -9.60 -20.20 -15.79
#